data_AF-A0A9E5A046-F1
#
_entry.id   AF-A0A9E5A046-F1
#
_cell.length_a   1.000
_cell.length_b   1.000
_cell.length_c   1.000
_cell.angle_alpha   90.00
_cell.angle_beta   90.00
_cell.angle_gamma   90.00
#
_symmetry.space_group_name_H-M   'P 1'
#
loop_
_entity.id
_entity.type
_entity.pdbx_description
1 polymer ?
#
loop_
_entity_poly.entity_id
_entity_poly.type
_entity_poly.pdbx_seq_one_letter_code
_entity_poly.pdbx_strand_id
1 'polypeptide(L)'
;MKYDTGITSEVFTVTSRMRIEDIIKRITEIKCNAALDWINSLNVNMENSVVVGAYLTGIELSKRLKRISNVTVIDIYPHLEKFVENDVEFNSDLMKIKDADLVVDTTGLGGLRPKIAKLINGNVFLVEDPVSDGSDSLIRQKNNIINRLRLSNSNYRGILKTGGLNSKTSGTMTLTVEILRKSLEDVLKRYGVLYGIAGMEFYEGVLFKEKDVDKFLRLIKKPALTVSTLEPLSCDEIIEKYLKEICSEVENVSL
;
A
#
# COMPACT_ATOMS: atom_id res chain seq x y z
N MET A 1 -17.62 20.09 -2.51
CA MET A 1 -18.70 19.10 -2.37
C MET A 1 -19.48 19.00 -3.68
N LYS A 2 -19.84 17.80 -4.14
CA LYS A 2 -20.85 17.60 -5.19
C LYS A 2 -22.06 16.97 -4.50
N TYR A 3 -23.21 17.63 -4.60
CA TYR A 3 -24.47 17.10 -4.08
C TYR A 3 -25.54 17.17 -5.17
N ASP A 4 -26.46 16.22 -5.11
CA ASP A 4 -27.65 16.15 -5.95
C ASP A 4 -28.87 15.93 -5.03
N THR A 5 -30.07 16.18 -5.53
CA THR A 5 -31.28 15.76 -4.82
C THR A 5 -31.41 14.24 -4.87
N GLY A 6 -31.84 13.65 -3.76
CA GLY A 6 -32.11 12.24 -3.60
C GLY A 6 -33.53 11.88 -4.06
N ILE A 7 -34.20 11.03 -3.28
CA ILE A 7 -35.56 10.55 -3.58
C ILE A 7 -36.57 11.72 -3.60
N THR A 8 -36.34 12.75 -2.78
CA THR A 8 -37.13 13.99 -2.72
C THR A 8 -36.20 15.20 -2.64
N SER A 9 -36.75 16.41 -2.79
CA SER A 9 -36.00 17.67 -2.65
C SER A 9 -35.45 17.93 -1.24
N GLU A 10 -35.97 17.23 -0.23
CA GLU A 10 -35.53 17.33 1.17
C GLU A 10 -34.33 16.42 1.48
N VAL A 11 -33.98 15.52 0.56
CA VAL A 11 -32.89 14.56 0.74
C VAL A 11 -31.77 14.91 -0.21
N PHE A 12 -30.55 15.00 0.29
CA PHE A 12 -29.34 15.21 -0.49
C PHE A 12 -28.59 13.91 -0.66
N THR A 13 -28.13 13.66 -1.89
CA THR A 13 -27.10 12.66 -2.19
C THR A 13 -25.76 13.38 -2.27
N VAL A 14 -24.89 13.15 -1.29
CA VAL A 14 -23.56 13.73 -1.23
C VAL A 14 -22.51 12.67 -1.57
N THR A 15 -21.63 12.99 -2.50
CA THR A 15 -20.57 12.08 -2.94
C THR A 15 -19.20 12.69 -2.65
N SER A 16 -18.27 11.88 -2.14
CA SER A 16 -16.88 12.31 -1.93
C SER A 16 -16.24 12.70 -3.27
N ARG A 17 -15.41 13.75 -3.26
CA ARG A 17 -14.54 14.03 -4.42
C ARG A 17 -13.38 13.06 -4.44
N MET A 18 -12.91 12.67 -3.25
CA MET A 18 -11.89 11.64 -3.11
C MET A 18 -12.41 10.31 -3.65
N ARG A 19 -11.63 9.69 -4.53
CA ARG A 19 -11.85 8.35 -5.07
C ARG A 19 -11.00 7.34 -4.32
N ILE A 20 -11.28 6.06 -4.52
CA ILE A 20 -10.49 4.98 -3.90
C ILE A 20 -9.02 5.07 -4.32
N GLU A 21 -8.75 5.39 -5.58
CA GLU A 21 -7.38 5.57 -6.07
C GLU A 21 -6.63 6.70 -5.36
N ASP A 22 -7.33 7.76 -4.95
CA ASP A 22 -6.71 8.89 -4.25
C ASP A 22 -6.30 8.47 -2.82
N ILE A 23 -7.11 7.63 -2.15
CA ILE A 23 -6.77 7.03 -0.84
C ILE A 23 -5.57 6.09 -0.97
N ILE A 24 -5.60 5.17 -1.94
CA ILE A 24 -4.50 4.23 -2.21
C ILE A 24 -3.20 5.01 -2.44
N LYS A 25 -3.26 6.03 -3.32
CA LYS A 25 -2.12 6.88 -3.64
C LYS A 25 -1.55 7.52 -2.38
N ARG A 26 -2.41 8.11 -1.54
CA ARG A 26 -1.96 8.78 -0.31
C ARG A 26 -1.26 7.83 0.66
N ILE A 27 -1.77 6.61 0.81
CA ILE A 27 -1.13 5.58 1.65
C ILE A 27 0.23 5.18 1.08
N THR A 28 0.31 4.92 -0.23
CA THR A 28 1.58 4.56 -0.87
C THR A 28 2.58 5.70 -0.83
N GLU A 29 2.15 6.96 -0.92
CA GLU A 29 3.01 8.14 -0.77
C GLU A 29 3.67 8.16 0.61
N ILE A 30 2.90 7.95 1.68
CA ILE A 30 3.41 7.92 3.06
C ILE A 30 4.47 6.83 3.22
N LYS A 31 4.19 5.61 2.75
CA LYS A 31 5.12 4.48 2.80
C LYS A 31 6.39 4.73 2.01
N CYS A 32 6.25 5.22 0.78
CA CYS A 32 7.40 5.45 -0.10
C CYS A 32 8.27 6.59 0.41
N ASN A 33 7.68 7.64 1.01
CA ASN A 33 8.46 8.71 1.65
C ASN A 33 9.32 8.13 2.78
N ALA A 34 8.73 7.37 3.70
CA ALA A 34 9.47 6.75 4.80
C ALA A 34 10.61 5.83 4.30
N ALA A 35 10.34 5.01 3.29
CA ALA A 35 11.33 4.14 2.67
C ALA A 35 12.49 4.94 2.04
N LEU A 36 12.18 5.97 1.26
CA LEU A 36 13.19 6.78 0.56
C LEU A 36 13.98 7.67 1.50
N ASP A 37 13.34 8.27 2.50
CA ASP A 37 14.02 9.08 3.51
C ASP A 37 15.07 8.23 4.23
N TRP A 38 14.71 6.99 4.58
CA TRP A 38 15.66 6.04 5.15
C TRP A 38 16.77 5.66 4.18
N ILE A 39 16.45 5.23 2.95
CA ILE A 39 17.44 4.84 1.93
C ILE A 39 18.44 5.98 1.69
N ASN A 40 17.95 7.20 1.50
CA ASN A 40 18.77 8.38 1.24
C ASN A 40 19.66 8.73 2.44
N SER A 41 19.19 8.49 3.67
CA SER A 41 19.98 8.75 4.89
C SER A 41 21.22 7.86 5.02
N LEU A 42 21.26 6.70 4.33
CA LEU A 42 22.38 5.76 4.40
C LEU A 42 23.63 6.28 3.67
N ASN A 43 23.49 7.26 2.77
CA ASN A 43 24.58 7.79 1.94
C ASN A 43 25.36 6.70 1.18
N VAL A 44 24.67 5.66 0.70
CA VAL A 44 25.22 4.57 -0.11
C VAL A 44 24.85 4.80 -1.57
N ASN A 45 25.82 4.73 -2.48
CA ASN A 45 25.54 4.80 -3.91
C ASN A 45 24.90 3.48 -4.39
N MET A 46 23.84 3.59 -5.18
CA MET A 46 23.06 2.44 -5.67
C MET A 46 22.92 2.54 -7.18
N GLU A 47 23.48 1.58 -7.91
CA GLU A 47 23.33 1.54 -9.36
C GLU A 47 22.11 0.72 -9.75
N ASN A 48 21.88 -0.41 -9.06
CA ASN A 48 20.80 -1.34 -9.37
C ASN A 48 19.91 -1.61 -8.15
N SER A 49 18.61 -1.40 -8.29
CA SER A 49 17.60 -1.64 -7.26
C SER A 49 16.57 -2.66 -7.71
N VAL A 50 16.24 -3.59 -6.84
CA VAL A 50 15.19 -4.59 -7.07
C VAL A 50 14.06 -4.41 -6.08
N VAL A 51 12.83 -4.31 -6.57
CA VAL A 51 11.62 -4.32 -5.75
C VAL A 51 10.91 -5.66 -5.95
N VAL A 52 10.79 -6.46 -4.89
CA VAL A 52 10.07 -7.74 -4.92
C VAL A 52 8.65 -7.54 -4.40
N GLY A 53 7.67 -7.92 -5.23
CA GLY A 53 6.25 -7.63 -5.04
C GLY A 53 5.89 -6.31 -5.71
N ALA A 54 4.97 -6.35 -6.67
CA ALA A 54 4.50 -5.16 -7.38
C ALA A 54 3.33 -4.50 -6.63
N TYR A 55 2.34 -5.31 -6.24
CA TYR A 55 1.07 -4.83 -5.69
C TYR A 55 1.19 -4.38 -4.22
N LEU A 56 0.85 -3.15 -3.82
CA LEU A 56 0.76 -1.89 -4.57
C LEU A 56 1.93 -0.96 -4.25
N THR A 57 2.49 -1.07 -3.04
CA THR A 57 3.62 -0.26 -2.57
C THR A 57 4.80 -0.42 -3.51
N GLY A 58 5.06 -1.63 -4.01
CA GLY A 58 6.22 -1.90 -4.87
C GLY A 58 6.19 -1.14 -6.20
N ILE A 59 5.03 -1.04 -6.85
CA ILE A 59 4.85 -0.24 -8.06
C ILE A 59 5.12 1.24 -7.79
N GLU A 60 4.57 1.81 -6.71
CA GLU A 60 4.77 3.23 -6.42
C GLU A 60 6.21 3.52 -6.00
N LEU A 61 6.84 2.59 -5.28
CA LEU A 61 8.23 2.72 -4.87
C LEU A 61 9.20 2.63 -6.06
N SER A 62 8.94 1.72 -7.02
CA SER A 62 9.80 1.58 -8.21
C SER A 62 9.87 2.85 -9.04
N LYS A 63 8.74 3.55 -9.21
CA LYS A 63 8.65 4.85 -9.88
C LYS A 63 9.51 5.95 -9.25
N ARG A 64 9.77 5.83 -7.95
CA ARG A 64 10.55 6.81 -7.21
C ARG A 64 12.02 6.43 -7.15
N LEU A 65 12.32 5.15 -6.96
CA LEU A 65 13.68 4.61 -6.97
C LEU A 65 14.37 4.83 -8.32
N LYS A 66 13.64 4.84 -9.44
CA LYS A 66 14.22 5.06 -10.77
C LYS A 66 14.94 6.42 -10.93
N ARG A 67 14.68 7.37 -10.02
CA ARG A 67 15.36 8.67 -10.00
C ARG A 67 16.79 8.58 -9.46
N ILE A 68 17.14 7.48 -8.79
CA ILE A 68 18.42 7.28 -8.12
C ILE A 68 19.14 6.00 -8.54
N SER A 69 18.48 5.06 -9.25
CA SER A 69 19.06 3.80 -9.69
C SER A 69 18.32 3.20 -10.90
N ASN A 70 18.90 2.20 -11.55
CA ASN A 70 18.18 1.31 -12.45
C ASN A 70 17.27 0.41 -11.62
N VAL A 71 15.99 0.28 -11.99
CA VAL A 71 15.00 -0.46 -11.19
C VAL A 71 14.45 -1.66 -11.93
N THR A 72 14.44 -2.80 -11.25
CA THR A 72 13.72 -4.01 -11.66
C THR A 72 12.62 -4.33 -10.64
N VAL A 73 11.38 -4.49 -11.09
CA VAL A 73 10.28 -5.03 -10.30
C VAL A 73 10.17 -6.52 -10.56
N ILE A 74 10.14 -7.33 -9.49
CA ILE A 74 9.94 -8.77 -9.57
C ILE A 74 8.60 -9.15 -8.96
N ASP A 75 7.73 -9.78 -9.76
CA ASP A 75 6.49 -10.35 -9.26
C ASP A 75 6.19 -11.70 -9.93
N ILE A 76 5.54 -12.61 -9.20
CA ILE A 76 5.13 -13.91 -9.72
C ILE A 76 3.94 -13.82 -10.69
N TYR A 77 3.24 -12.67 -10.69
CA TYR A 77 2.07 -12.43 -11.51
C TYR A 77 2.40 -11.52 -12.71
N PRO A 78 2.60 -12.07 -13.91
CA PRO A 78 3.10 -11.30 -15.06
C PRO A 78 2.15 -10.19 -15.51
N HIS A 79 0.84 -10.34 -15.30
CA HIS A 79 -0.13 -9.30 -15.68
C HIS A 79 0.03 -7.98 -14.89
N LEU A 80 0.77 -7.99 -13.77
CA LEU A 80 1.05 -6.77 -13.00
C LEU A 80 2.09 -5.86 -13.68
N GLU A 81 2.80 -6.35 -14.70
CA GLU A 81 3.67 -5.54 -15.57
C GLU A 81 2.95 -4.31 -16.12
N LYS A 82 1.64 -4.41 -16.35
CA LYS A 82 0.81 -3.30 -16.86
C LYS A 82 0.78 -2.06 -15.94
N PHE A 83 1.18 -2.19 -14.68
CA PHE A 83 1.32 -1.06 -13.77
C PHE A 83 2.71 -0.40 -13.77
N VAL A 84 3.70 -1.08 -14.35
CA VAL A 84 5.10 -0.66 -14.34
C VAL A 84 5.34 0.35 -15.47
N GLU A 85 6.15 1.35 -15.20
CA GLU A 85 6.51 2.37 -16.19
C GLU A 85 7.53 1.83 -17.19
N ASN A 86 7.54 2.33 -18.42
CA ASN A 86 8.33 1.78 -19.53
C ASN A 86 9.86 1.75 -19.29
N ASP A 87 10.37 2.56 -18.36
CA ASP A 87 11.78 2.67 -18.00
C ASP A 87 12.15 1.85 -16.74
N VAL A 88 11.22 1.05 -16.22
CA VAL A 88 11.44 0.11 -15.12
C VAL A 88 11.32 -1.30 -15.68
N GLU A 89 12.32 -2.15 -15.44
CA GLU A 89 12.25 -3.54 -15.88
C GLU A 89 11.21 -4.31 -15.04
N PHE A 90 10.36 -5.11 -15.67
CA PHE A 90 9.54 -6.09 -14.98
C PHE A 90 10.03 -7.52 -15.26
N ASN A 91 10.09 -8.36 -14.23
CA ASN A 91 10.54 -9.73 -14.35
C ASN A 91 9.81 -10.66 -13.37
N SER A 92 9.85 -11.97 -13.63
CA SER A 92 9.37 -13.01 -12.69
C SER A 92 10.49 -13.83 -12.06
N ASP A 93 11.73 -13.67 -12.52
CA ASP A 93 12.90 -14.38 -12.02
C ASP A 93 13.46 -13.73 -10.75
N LEU A 94 13.19 -14.37 -9.60
CA LEU A 94 13.73 -13.98 -8.30
C LEU A 94 15.27 -14.03 -8.22
N MET A 95 15.97 -14.68 -9.15
CA MET A 95 17.44 -14.75 -9.11
C MET A 95 18.09 -13.38 -9.34
N LYS A 96 17.39 -12.42 -9.95
CA LYS A 96 17.88 -11.05 -10.18
C LYS A 96 18.19 -10.27 -8.91
N ILE A 97 17.69 -10.70 -7.74
CA ILE A 97 18.01 -10.07 -6.44
C ILE A 97 19.51 -10.16 -6.09
N LYS A 98 20.25 -11.08 -6.72
CA LYS A 98 21.68 -11.32 -6.43
C LYS A 98 22.58 -10.18 -6.88
N ASP A 99 22.17 -9.49 -7.94
CA ASP A 99 22.98 -8.48 -8.63
C ASP A 99 22.59 -7.05 -8.22
N ALA A 100 21.65 -6.91 -7.28
CA ALA A 100 21.13 -5.63 -6.85
C ALA A 100 21.91 -5.06 -5.65
N ASP A 101 22.15 -3.75 -5.66
CA ASP A 101 22.74 -3.01 -4.53
C ASP A 101 21.70 -2.77 -3.42
N LEU A 102 20.45 -2.57 -3.83
CA LEU A 102 19.28 -2.40 -2.98
C LEU A 102 18.24 -3.45 -3.33
N VAL A 103 17.74 -4.17 -2.32
CA VAL A 103 16.54 -4.98 -2.44
C VAL A 103 15.47 -4.42 -1.52
N VAL A 104 14.26 -4.19 -2.05
CA VAL A 104 13.07 -3.86 -1.26
C VAL A 104 12.05 -4.97 -1.41
N ASP A 105 11.72 -5.66 -0.32
CA ASP A 105 10.72 -6.72 -0.27
C ASP A 105 9.40 -6.19 0.27
N THR A 106 8.40 -6.06 -0.60
CA THR A 106 7.04 -5.61 -0.26
C THR A 106 6.03 -6.76 -0.23
N THR A 107 6.49 -8.00 -0.30
CA THR A 107 5.63 -9.18 -0.52
C THR A 107 4.80 -9.59 0.70
N GLY A 108 5.13 -9.10 1.90
CA GLY A 108 4.35 -9.36 3.11
C GLY A 108 4.19 -10.84 3.48
N LEU A 109 3.02 -11.23 3.98
CA LEU A 109 2.75 -12.59 4.46
C LEU A 109 2.79 -13.62 3.31
N GLY A 110 3.52 -14.72 3.52
CA GLY A 110 3.63 -15.80 2.52
C GLY A 110 4.48 -15.47 1.28
N GLY A 111 5.09 -14.28 1.25
CA GLY A 111 5.93 -13.80 0.15
C GLY A 111 7.35 -14.36 0.14
N LEU A 112 8.35 -13.48 -0.01
CA LEU A 112 9.75 -13.85 -0.15
C LEU A 112 10.18 -14.83 0.95
N ARG A 113 10.69 -15.99 0.54
CA ARG A 113 11.07 -17.03 1.50
C ARG A 113 12.45 -16.70 2.10
N PRO A 114 12.71 -16.97 3.39
CA PRO A 114 14.01 -16.70 4.01
C PRO A 114 15.20 -17.36 3.29
N LYS A 115 14.99 -18.52 2.64
CA LYS A 115 16.02 -19.18 1.81
C LYS A 115 16.45 -18.37 0.58
N ILE A 116 15.54 -17.55 0.03
CA ILE A 116 15.81 -16.69 -1.12
C ILE A 116 16.48 -15.40 -0.63
N ALA A 117 16.09 -14.89 0.53
CA ALA A 117 16.74 -13.73 1.15
C ALA A 117 18.26 -13.94 1.38
N LYS A 118 18.72 -15.20 1.54
CA LYS A 118 20.15 -15.56 1.58
C LYS A 118 20.95 -15.17 0.34
N LEU A 119 20.27 -14.98 -0.79
CA LEU A 119 20.90 -14.63 -2.05
C LEU A 119 21.11 -13.12 -2.19
N ILE A 120 20.54 -12.33 -1.26
CA ILE A 120 20.69 -10.87 -1.24
C ILE A 120 22.08 -10.55 -0.67
N ASN A 121 22.96 -10.11 -1.55
CA ASN A 121 24.33 -9.68 -1.23
C ASN A 121 24.53 -8.17 -1.38
N GLY A 122 23.51 -7.44 -1.85
CA GLY A 122 23.52 -5.99 -1.96
C GLY A 122 23.74 -5.28 -0.63
N ASN A 123 24.20 -4.04 -0.68
CA ASN A 123 24.49 -3.23 0.49
C ASN A 123 23.26 -2.99 1.38
N VAL A 124 22.08 -2.88 0.78
CA VAL A 124 20.85 -2.47 1.49
C VAL A 124 19.72 -3.46 1.25
N PHE A 125 19.08 -3.89 2.34
CA PHE A 125 17.87 -4.69 2.29
C PHE A 125 16.77 -4.07 3.16
N LEU A 126 15.68 -3.67 2.53
CA LEU A 126 14.48 -3.13 3.18
C LEU A 126 13.34 -4.13 3.05
N VAL A 127 12.62 -4.42 4.13
CA VAL A 127 11.46 -5.31 4.12
C VAL A 127 10.25 -4.59 4.68
N GLU A 128 9.12 -4.62 3.98
CA GLU A 128 7.83 -4.17 4.50
C GLU A 128 7.31 -5.17 5.54
N ASP A 129 7.07 -4.70 6.76
CA ASP A 129 6.41 -5.50 7.79
C ASP A 129 4.92 -5.58 7.48
N PRO A 130 4.34 -6.77 7.21
CA PRO A 130 2.90 -6.89 6.95
C PRO A 130 2.03 -6.68 8.20
N VAL A 131 2.64 -6.67 9.39
CA VAL A 131 1.94 -6.45 10.67
C VAL A 131 1.67 -4.96 10.89
N SER A 132 0.56 -4.65 11.55
CA SER A 132 0.20 -3.30 12.00
C SER A 132 -0.13 -3.31 13.51
N ASP A 133 -0.43 -2.13 14.03
CA ASP A 133 -0.91 -1.86 15.39
C ASP A 133 -2.10 -2.71 15.84
N GLY A 134 -3.01 -3.10 14.94
CA GLY A 134 -4.17 -3.96 15.25
C GLY A 134 -4.02 -5.45 14.93
N SER A 135 -2.85 -5.91 14.49
CA SER A 135 -2.64 -7.33 14.16
C SER A 135 -2.84 -8.24 15.38
N ASP A 136 -3.58 -9.33 15.21
CA ASP A 136 -3.72 -10.38 16.21
C ASP A 136 -2.55 -11.37 16.20
N SER A 137 -2.58 -12.31 17.17
CA SER A 137 -1.52 -13.29 17.39
C SER A 137 -1.29 -14.19 16.18
N LEU A 138 -2.33 -14.57 15.44
CA LEU A 138 -2.19 -15.45 14.29
C LEU A 138 -1.48 -14.75 13.13
N ILE A 139 -1.84 -13.50 12.86
CA ILE A 139 -1.16 -12.67 11.85
C ILE A 139 0.33 -12.51 12.21
N ARG A 140 0.61 -12.16 13.48
CA ARG A 140 1.99 -12.00 13.97
C ARG A 140 2.81 -13.29 13.86
N GLN A 141 2.21 -14.45 14.13
CA GLN A 141 2.87 -15.75 14.00
C GLN A 141 3.21 -16.13 12.55
N LYS A 142 2.45 -15.64 11.57
CA LYS A 142 2.73 -15.88 10.14
C LYS A 142 3.79 -14.93 9.58
N ASN A 143 4.14 -13.87 10.32
CA ASN A 143 5.18 -12.95 9.93
C ASN A 143 6.58 -13.60 10.06
N ASN A 144 7.37 -13.54 9.00
CA ASN A 144 8.71 -14.12 8.97
C ASN A 144 9.80 -13.14 8.50
N ILE A 145 9.53 -11.81 8.49
CA ILE A 145 10.47 -10.79 8.00
C ILE A 145 11.80 -10.81 8.74
N ILE A 146 11.80 -11.06 10.05
CA ILE A 146 13.03 -11.12 10.86
C ILE A 146 13.94 -12.25 10.37
N ASN A 147 13.37 -13.37 9.94
CA ASN A 147 14.14 -14.47 9.35
C ASN A 147 14.68 -14.11 7.96
N ARG A 148 13.97 -13.29 7.18
CA ARG A 148 14.48 -12.80 5.89
C ARG A 148 15.70 -11.90 6.12
N LEU A 149 15.57 -10.93 7.02
CA LEU A 149 16.62 -9.96 7.35
C LEU A 149 17.88 -10.65 7.91
N ARG A 150 17.71 -11.55 8.90
CA ARG A 150 18.83 -12.32 9.50
C ARG A 150 19.63 -13.13 8.49
N LEU A 151 18.98 -13.59 7.43
CA LEU A 151 19.61 -14.45 6.44
C LEU A 151 20.21 -13.69 5.27
N SER A 152 19.88 -12.41 5.09
CA SER A 152 20.50 -11.54 4.09
C SER A 152 21.94 -11.16 4.46
N ASN A 153 22.80 -10.96 3.47
CA ASN A 153 24.18 -10.51 3.66
C ASN A 153 24.36 -8.99 3.58
N SER A 154 23.26 -8.23 3.60
CA SER A 154 23.30 -6.77 3.48
C SER A 154 23.87 -6.07 4.72
N ASN A 155 24.64 -5.00 4.49
CA ASN A 155 25.23 -4.17 5.53
C ASN A 155 24.17 -3.33 6.25
N TYR A 156 23.20 -2.81 5.50
CA TYR A 156 22.09 -2.02 6.03
C TYR A 156 20.79 -2.79 5.87
N ARG A 157 20.07 -2.93 6.97
CA ARG A 157 18.83 -3.69 7.05
C ARG A 157 17.74 -2.82 7.68
N GLY A 158 16.62 -2.69 6.98
CA GLY A 158 15.49 -1.86 7.41
C GLY A 158 14.18 -2.64 7.45
N ILE A 159 13.31 -2.28 8.39
CA ILE A 159 11.92 -2.74 8.42
C ILE A 159 11.01 -1.52 8.20
N LEU A 160 10.31 -1.47 7.07
CA LEU A 160 9.27 -0.48 6.84
C LEU A 160 8.01 -0.89 7.62
N LYS A 161 7.65 -0.10 8.63
CA LYS A 161 6.43 -0.28 9.41
C LYS A 161 5.39 0.77 9.02
N THR A 162 4.13 0.38 9.00
CA THR A 162 3.00 1.28 8.75
C THR A 162 1.84 0.90 9.65
N GLY A 163 1.19 1.89 10.27
CA GLY A 163 0.04 1.69 11.14
C GLY A 163 -0.74 2.98 11.38
N GLY A 164 -1.45 3.06 12.51
CA GLY A 164 -2.18 4.25 12.98
C GLY A 164 -3.70 4.09 13.04
N LEU A 165 -4.24 3.04 12.41
CA LEU A 165 -5.68 2.82 12.32
C LEU A 165 -6.20 1.69 13.23
N ASN A 166 -5.33 1.03 14.00
CA ASN A 166 -5.61 -0.24 14.65
C ASN A 166 -6.06 -1.30 13.62
N SER A 167 -5.39 -1.35 12.45
CA SER A 167 -5.72 -2.25 11.36
C SER A 167 -5.06 -3.61 11.53
N LYS A 168 -5.62 -4.65 10.89
CA LYS A 168 -5.10 -6.02 11.00
C LYS A 168 -3.75 -6.24 10.31
N THR A 169 -3.45 -5.48 9.27
CA THR A 169 -2.18 -5.51 8.56
C THR A 169 -1.81 -4.10 8.08
N SER A 170 -0.54 -3.90 7.78
CA SER A 170 -0.01 -2.67 7.19
C SER A 170 -0.27 -2.56 5.69
N GLY A 171 -0.72 -3.64 5.04
CA GLY A 171 -0.98 -3.70 3.60
C GLY A 171 -1.86 -2.54 3.12
N THR A 172 -1.49 -1.97 1.97
CA THR A 172 -2.12 -0.75 1.43
C THR A 172 -3.64 -0.89 1.25
N MET A 173 -4.11 -2.06 0.79
CA MET A 173 -5.56 -2.29 0.68
C MET A 173 -6.26 -2.46 2.02
N THR A 174 -5.63 -3.10 3.00
CA THR A 174 -6.20 -3.21 4.35
C THR A 174 -6.39 -1.81 4.95
N LEU A 175 -5.38 -0.95 4.84
CA LEU A 175 -5.48 0.44 5.30
C LEU A 175 -6.55 1.23 4.52
N THR A 176 -6.64 1.04 3.20
CA THR A 176 -7.68 1.66 2.35
C THR A 176 -9.08 1.25 2.81
N VAL A 177 -9.32 -0.05 2.98
CA VAL A 177 -10.61 -0.58 3.43
C VAL A 177 -10.93 -0.10 4.85
N GLU A 178 -9.93 -0.03 5.73
CA GLU A 178 -10.12 0.41 7.11
C GLU A 178 -10.48 1.90 7.19
N ILE A 179 -9.87 2.75 6.36
CA ILE A 179 -10.27 4.16 6.21
C ILE A 179 -11.73 4.26 5.77
N LEU A 180 -12.13 3.52 4.73
CA LEU A 180 -13.49 3.53 4.21
C LEU A 180 -14.50 3.08 5.26
N ARG A 181 -14.17 2.00 5.97
CA ARG A 181 -15.01 1.42 7.04
C ARG A 181 -15.20 2.41 8.18
N LYS A 182 -14.12 2.98 8.71
CA LYS A 182 -14.17 3.97 9.79
C LYS A 182 -14.87 5.27 9.36
N SER A 183 -14.60 5.74 8.15
CA SER A 183 -15.26 6.93 7.60
C SER A 183 -16.76 6.74 7.45
N LEU A 184 -17.20 5.58 6.96
CA LEU A 184 -18.62 5.24 6.88
C LEU A 184 -19.25 5.17 8.27
N GLU A 185 -18.57 4.54 9.24
CA GLU A 185 -19.03 4.46 10.62
C GLU A 185 -19.21 5.87 11.25
N ASP A 186 -18.28 6.78 11.01
CA ASP A 186 -18.36 8.17 11.49
C ASP A 186 -19.45 8.98 10.78
N VAL A 187 -19.63 8.78 9.47
CA VAL A 187 -20.72 9.40 8.71
C VAL A 187 -22.09 8.99 9.25
N LEU A 188 -22.30 7.70 9.50
CA LEU A 188 -23.60 7.18 9.94
C LEU A 188 -24.03 7.68 11.33
N LYS A 189 -23.10 8.24 12.10
CA LYS A 189 -23.38 8.87 13.41
C LYS A 189 -23.82 10.33 13.28
N ARG A 190 -23.74 10.95 12.10
CA ARG A 190 -24.09 12.36 11.90
C ARG A 190 -25.60 12.56 11.88
N TYR A 191 -26.05 13.63 12.54
CA TYR A 191 -27.45 14.03 12.53
C TYR A 191 -27.94 14.27 11.10
N GLY A 192 -29.14 13.82 10.79
CA GLY A 192 -29.74 13.96 9.46
C GLY A 192 -29.25 12.95 8.42
N VAL A 193 -28.24 12.11 8.69
CA VAL A 193 -27.82 11.05 7.75
C VAL A 193 -28.82 9.90 7.78
N LEU A 194 -29.32 9.50 6.60
CA LEU A 194 -30.24 8.39 6.43
C LEU A 194 -29.47 7.08 6.25
N TYR A 195 -28.51 7.07 5.33
CA TYR A 195 -27.63 5.94 5.06
C TYR A 195 -26.39 6.40 4.28
N GLY A 196 -25.37 5.55 4.23
CA GLY A 196 -24.18 5.76 3.42
C GLY A 196 -23.66 4.45 2.84
N ILE A 197 -22.94 4.57 1.73
CA ILE A 197 -22.22 3.47 1.09
C ILE A 197 -20.77 3.87 0.90
N ALA A 198 -19.87 2.91 1.10
CA ALA A 198 -18.47 3.08 0.76
C ALA A 198 -18.14 2.30 -0.51
N GLY A 199 -17.23 2.82 -1.33
CA GLY A 199 -16.72 2.18 -2.54
C GLY A 199 -15.81 0.98 -2.24
N MET A 200 -16.24 0.06 -1.39
CA MET A 200 -15.51 -1.16 -1.07
C MET A 200 -15.89 -2.27 -2.06
N GLU A 201 -14.89 -2.90 -2.66
CA GLU A 201 -15.02 -4.03 -3.58
C GLU A 201 -13.96 -5.08 -3.22
N PHE A 202 -14.07 -6.31 -3.75
CA PHE A 202 -13.01 -7.31 -3.58
C PHE A 202 -11.90 -7.15 -4.63
N TYR A 203 -11.16 -6.05 -4.52
CA TYR A 203 -10.12 -5.64 -5.47
C TYR A 203 -9.04 -6.70 -5.73
N GLU A 204 -8.61 -7.41 -4.69
CA GLU A 204 -7.63 -8.49 -4.81
C GLU A 204 -8.16 -9.66 -5.64
N GLY A 205 -9.46 -9.95 -5.59
CA GLY A 205 -10.07 -10.96 -6.45
C GLY A 205 -9.97 -10.59 -7.92
N VAL A 206 -10.20 -9.31 -8.24
CA VAL A 206 -10.12 -8.80 -9.61
C VAL A 206 -8.70 -8.93 -10.16
N LEU A 207 -7.68 -8.58 -9.38
CA LEU A 207 -6.29 -8.70 -9.82
C LEU A 207 -5.79 -10.14 -9.81
N PHE A 208 -5.90 -10.86 -8.70
CA PHE A 208 -5.21 -12.14 -8.56
C PHE A 208 -6.00 -13.35 -9.06
N LYS A 209 -7.35 -13.28 -9.06
CA LYS A 209 -8.20 -14.36 -9.57
C LYS A 209 -8.65 -14.11 -11.00
N GLU A 210 -9.20 -12.93 -11.28
CA GLU A 210 -9.69 -12.58 -12.62
C GLU A 210 -8.56 -12.12 -13.55
N LYS A 211 -7.43 -11.64 -13.00
CA LYS A 211 -6.29 -11.10 -13.77
C LYS A 211 -6.67 -9.92 -14.65
N ASP A 212 -7.68 -9.15 -14.22
CA ASP A 212 -8.24 -8.02 -14.97
C ASP A 212 -7.78 -6.68 -14.37
N VAL A 213 -6.62 -6.23 -14.83
CA VAL A 213 -6.03 -4.93 -14.42
C VAL A 213 -6.93 -3.75 -14.83
N ASP A 214 -7.57 -3.82 -15.99
CA ASP A 214 -8.42 -2.71 -16.45
C ASP A 214 -9.68 -2.58 -15.59
N LYS A 215 -10.29 -3.70 -15.19
CA LYS A 215 -11.40 -3.70 -14.24
C LYS A 215 -10.97 -3.15 -12.90
N PHE A 216 -9.81 -3.54 -12.38
CA PHE A 216 -9.27 -2.96 -11.15
C PHE A 216 -9.13 -1.43 -11.27
N LEU A 217 -8.48 -0.94 -12.34
CA LEU A 217 -8.29 0.49 -12.59
C LEU A 217 -9.61 1.26 -12.75
N ARG A 218 -10.65 0.65 -13.31
CA ARG A 218 -11.99 1.26 -13.37
C ARG A 218 -12.65 1.31 -11.99
N LEU A 219 -12.54 0.25 -11.19
CA LEU A 219 -13.19 0.16 -9.88
C LEU A 219 -12.61 1.18 -8.89
N ILE A 220 -11.27 1.35 -8.86
CA ILE A 220 -10.64 2.31 -7.94
C ILE A 220 -10.92 3.77 -8.29
N LYS A 221 -11.45 4.07 -9.48
CA LYS A 221 -11.89 5.42 -9.87
C LYS A 221 -13.26 5.80 -9.32
N LYS A 222 -13.97 4.88 -8.66
CA LYS A 222 -15.25 5.17 -8.00
C LYS A 222 -15.02 6.12 -6.80
N PRO A 223 -16.02 6.96 -6.45
CA PRO A 223 -15.99 7.72 -5.21
C PRO A 223 -15.80 6.83 -3.98
N ALA A 224 -15.06 7.33 -3.00
CA ALA A 224 -14.83 6.64 -1.74
C ALA A 224 -16.10 6.48 -0.90
N LEU A 225 -16.94 7.53 -0.82
CA LEU A 225 -18.19 7.53 -0.07
C LEU A 225 -19.31 8.18 -0.88
N THR A 226 -20.53 7.66 -0.68
CA THR A 226 -21.77 8.30 -1.10
C THR A 226 -22.79 8.21 0.04
N VAL A 227 -23.42 9.32 0.37
CA VAL A 227 -24.23 9.48 1.58
C VAL A 227 -25.56 10.12 1.23
N SER A 228 -26.63 9.54 1.74
CA SER A 228 -27.98 10.11 1.73
C SER A 228 -28.21 10.84 3.05
N THR A 229 -28.51 12.13 3.00
CA THR A 229 -28.60 12.99 4.18
C THR A 229 -29.64 14.10 4.01
N LEU A 230 -30.28 14.51 5.10
CA LEU A 230 -31.19 15.69 5.14
C LEU A 230 -30.41 17.00 5.18
N GLU A 231 -29.16 16.97 5.66
CA GLU A 231 -28.27 18.12 5.69
C GLU A 231 -26.94 17.79 5.01
N PRO A 232 -26.45 18.64 4.09
CA PRO A 232 -25.20 18.36 3.40
C PRO A 232 -23.97 18.31 4.35
N LEU A 233 -23.05 17.38 4.10
CA LEU A 233 -21.84 17.19 4.91
C LEU A 233 -20.61 16.88 4.05
N SER A 234 -19.41 17.19 4.56
CA SER A 234 -18.16 16.94 3.84
C SER A 234 -17.66 15.50 4.05
N CYS A 235 -17.87 14.63 3.06
CA CYS A 235 -17.31 13.26 3.09
C CYS A 235 -15.78 13.27 3.05
N ASP A 236 -15.17 14.21 2.30
CA ASP A 236 -13.72 14.28 2.12
C ASP A 236 -13.02 14.63 3.44
N GLU A 237 -13.59 15.52 4.27
CA GLU A 237 -13.03 15.85 5.59
C GLU A 237 -13.00 14.65 6.54
N ILE A 238 -14.02 13.79 6.48
CA ILE A 238 -14.11 12.58 7.30
C ILE A 238 -13.07 11.56 6.84
N ILE A 239 -12.88 11.38 5.53
CA ILE A 239 -11.85 10.49 5.00
C ILE A 239 -10.45 11.02 5.36
N GLU A 240 -10.23 12.32 5.21
CA GLU A 240 -8.94 12.97 5.49
C GLU A 240 -8.53 12.84 6.97
N LYS A 241 -9.49 12.86 7.90
CA LYS A 241 -9.24 12.59 9.32
C LYS A 241 -8.48 11.28 9.52
N TYR A 242 -8.93 10.20 8.90
CA TYR A 242 -8.31 8.87 9.04
C TYR A 242 -7.05 8.71 8.20
N LEU A 243 -6.95 9.38 7.05
CA LEU A 243 -5.68 9.43 6.31
C LEU A 243 -4.55 10.04 7.13
N LYS A 244 -4.83 11.07 7.93
CA LYS A 244 -3.85 11.72 8.81
C LYS A 244 -3.40 10.85 9.99
N GLU A 245 -4.16 9.82 10.34
CA GLU A 245 -3.77 8.88 11.40
C GLU A 245 -2.70 7.90 10.91
N ILE A 246 -2.56 7.70 9.60
CA ILE A 246 -1.56 6.77 9.05
C ILE A 246 -0.16 7.34 9.23
N CYS A 247 0.69 6.55 9.89
CA CYS A 247 2.12 6.80 10.00
C CYS A 247 2.91 5.65 9.38
N SER A 248 4.08 5.97 8.82
CA SER A 248 5.03 4.98 8.35
C SER A 248 6.45 5.42 8.67
N GLU A 249 7.27 4.49 9.11
CA GLU A 249 8.68 4.72 9.45
C GLU A 249 9.50 3.48 9.11
N VAL A 250 10.82 3.65 8.98
CA VAL A 250 11.74 2.54 8.82
C VAL A 250 12.57 2.37 10.08
N GLU A 251 12.53 1.17 10.67
CA GLU A 251 13.39 0.79 11.78
C GLU A 251 14.69 0.17 11.27
N ASN A 252 15.81 0.68 11.77
CA ASN A 252 17.13 0.07 11.55
C ASN A 252 17.24 -1.24 12.31
N VAL A 253 17.79 -2.26 11.64
CA VAL A 253 17.96 -3.60 12.20
C VAL A 253 19.44 -3.93 12.32
N SER A 254 19.96 -3.84 13.54
CA SER A 254 21.28 -4.36 13.91
C SER A 254 21.11 -5.80 14.40
N LEU A 255 21.54 -6.77 13.59
CA LEU A 255 21.46 -8.21 13.86
C LEU A 255 22.85 -8.84 13.89
#